data_AF-A0A9J5ZB18-F1
#
_entry.id   AF-A0A9J5ZB18-F1
#
_cell.length_a   1.000
_cell.length_b   1.000
_cell.length_c   1.000
_cell.angle_alpha   90.00
_cell.angle_beta   90.00
_cell.angle_gamma   90.00
#
_symmetry.space_group_name_H-M   'P 1'
#
loop_
_entity.id
_entity.type
_entity.pdbx_description
1 polymer ?
#
loop_
_entity_poly.entity_id
_entity_poly.type
_entity_poly.pdbx_seq_one_letter_code
_entity_poly.pdbx_strand_id
1 'polypeptide(L)'
;MILGKCKTPWKLQRDIATIQDMVQHNNIPIQHCFREGNEVADLLSKHAHNLNNMVIFLEEKNLPTEVRGAIRIDRMQIPAFRIRLNFL
;
A
#
# COMPACT_ATOMS: atom_id res chain seq x y z
N MET A 1 2.04 -8.40 14.94
CA MET A 1 0.67 -8.20 14.45
C MET A 1 0.36 -9.19 13.35
N ILE A 2 0.74 -9.01 12.07
CA ILE A 2 0.44 -10.01 11.03
C ILE A 2 1.25 -11.30 11.21
N LEU A 3 2.58 -11.21 11.25
CA LEU A 3 3.45 -12.38 11.52
C LEU A 3 3.48 -12.82 13.00
N GLY A 4 2.62 -12.28 13.87
CA GLY A 4 2.65 -12.60 15.31
C GLY A 4 3.88 -12.09 16.10
N LYS A 5 4.91 -11.52 15.44
CA LYS A 5 6.17 -11.08 16.06
C LYS A 5 6.08 -9.85 17.00
N CYS A 6 4.92 -9.22 17.10
CA CYS A 6 4.69 -8.06 17.97
C CYS A 6 3.24 -8.02 18.45
N LYS A 7 3.01 -7.46 19.65
CA LYS A 7 1.68 -7.34 20.25
C LYS A 7 0.78 -6.47 19.38
N THR A 8 -0.50 -6.86 19.29
CA THR A 8 -1.52 -6.09 18.58
C THR A 8 -2.25 -5.17 19.56
N PRO A 9 -2.33 -3.85 19.29
CA PRO A 9 -3.19 -2.96 20.07
C PRO A 9 -4.64 -3.45 20.04
N TRP A 10 -5.32 -3.39 21.19
CA TRP A 10 -6.70 -3.87 21.36
C TRP A 10 -7.63 -3.40 20.22
N LYS A 11 -7.56 -2.11 19.84
CA LYS A 11 -8.40 -1.50 18.80
C LYS A 11 -8.27 -2.14 17.42
N LEU A 12 -7.16 -2.82 17.13
CA LEU A 12 -6.86 -3.43 15.84
C LEU A 12 -6.96 -4.97 15.89
N GLN A 13 -7.33 -5.55 17.03
CA GLN A 13 -7.23 -6.99 17.25
C GLN A 13 -8.08 -7.80 16.27
N ARG A 14 -9.30 -7.32 15.97
CA ARG A 14 -10.20 -7.96 15.01
C ARG A 14 -9.65 -7.90 13.58
N ASP A 15 -9.18 -6.74 13.15
CA ASP A 15 -8.68 -6.55 11.79
C ASP A 15 -7.41 -7.38 11.55
N ILE A 16 -6.50 -7.37 12.52
CA ILE A 16 -5.27 -8.18 12.45
C ILE A 16 -5.58 -9.67 12.44
N ALA A 17 -6.51 -10.15 13.27
CA ALA A 17 -6.91 -11.56 13.24
C ALA A 17 -7.49 -11.96 11.88
N THR A 18 -8.32 -11.10 11.29
CA THR A 18 -8.90 -11.33 9.95
C THR A 18 -7.81 -11.41 8.88
N ILE A 19 -6.83 -10.48 8.90
CA ILE A 19 -5.71 -10.51 7.94
C ILE A 19 -4.86 -11.77 8.14
N GLN A 20 -4.59 -12.17 9.39
CA GLN A 20 -3.82 -13.38 9.69
C GLN A 20 -4.49 -14.64 9.14
N ASP A 21 -5.80 -14.75 9.32
CA ASP A 21 -6.60 -15.85 8.80
C ASP A 21 -6.52 -15.93 7.27
N MET A 22 -6.71 -14.80 6.58
CA MET A 22 -6.58 -14.72 5.12
C MET A 22 -5.18 -15.11 4.64
N VAL A 23 -4.13 -14.66 5.34
CA VAL A 23 -2.74 -14.96 4.99
C VAL A 23 -2.44 -16.45 5.13
N GLN A 24 -2.91 -17.09 6.21
CA GLN A 24 -2.73 -18.51 6.44
C GLN A 24 -3.51 -19.36 5.43
N HIS A 25 -4.80 -19.04 5.20
CA HIS A 25 -5.65 -19.78 4.27
C HIS A 25 -5.17 -19.73 2.82
N ASN A 26 -4.53 -18.63 2.42
CA ASN A 26 -4.09 -18.41 1.04
C ASN A 26 -2.56 -18.56 0.84
N ASN A 27 -1.81 -18.99 1.86
CA ASN A 27 -0.35 -19.11 1.83
C ASN A 27 0.36 -17.83 1.31
N ILE A 28 -0.09 -16.65 1.75
CA ILE A 28 0.44 -15.38 1.26
C ILE A 28 1.79 -15.09 1.91
N PRO A 29 2.89 -14.93 1.14
CA PRO A 29 4.18 -14.56 1.70
C PRO A 29 4.14 -13.10 2.19
N ILE A 30 4.48 -12.89 3.45
CA ILE A 30 4.62 -11.54 4.02
C ILE A 30 6.07 -11.10 3.91
N GLN A 31 6.30 -10.00 3.19
CA GLN A 31 7.61 -9.41 3.00
C GLN A 31 7.56 -7.90 3.25
N HIS A 32 8.69 -7.34 3.68
CA HIS A 32 8.86 -5.90 3.72
C HIS A 32 9.31 -5.40 2.36
N CYS A 33 8.65 -4.34 1.86
CA CYS A 33 9.06 -3.63 0.65
C CYS A 33 9.61 -2.25 1.02
N PHE A 34 10.45 -1.70 0.15
CA PHE A 34 10.86 -0.31 0.25
C PHE A 34 9.67 0.62 0.08
N ARG A 35 9.77 1.82 0.64
CA ARG A 35 8.70 2.83 0.59
C ARG A 35 8.32 3.15 -0.86
N GLU A 36 9.31 3.24 -1.74
CA GLU A 36 9.20 3.53 -3.16
C GLU A 36 8.39 2.44 -3.88
N GLY A 37 8.66 1.17 -3.58
CA GLY A 37 7.90 0.04 -4.13
C GLY A 37 6.46 -0.06 -3.59
N ASN A 38 6.15 0.66 -2.52
CA ASN A 38 4.79 0.72 -1.95
C ASN A 38 4.04 2.01 -2.35
N GLU A 39 4.61 2.85 -3.21
CA GLU A 39 4.07 4.18 -3.53
C GLU A 39 2.69 4.11 -4.21
N VAL A 40 2.50 3.16 -5.14
CA VAL A 40 1.20 2.96 -5.81
C VAL A 40 0.10 2.66 -4.79
N ALA A 41 0.35 1.75 -3.85
CA ALA A 41 -0.60 1.37 -2.81
C ALA A 41 -0.89 2.54 -1.84
N ASP A 42 0.13 3.32 -1.47
CA ASP A 42 -0.02 4.50 -0.61
C ASP A 42 -0.87 5.60 -1.29
N LEU A 43 -0.64 5.88 -2.58
CA LEU A 43 -1.42 6.85 -3.34
C LEU A 43 -2.87 6.40 -3.53
N LEU A 44 -3.12 5.12 -3.81
CA LEU A 44 -4.47 4.57 -3.89
C LEU A 44 -5.21 4.68 -2.55
N SER A 45 -4.54 4.36 -1.44
CA SER A 45 -5.11 4.49 -0.09
C SER A 45 -5.50 5.93 0.24
N LYS A 46 -4.62 6.90 -0.09
CA LYS A 46 -4.90 8.33 0.07
C LYS A 46 -6.07 8.78 -0.79
N HIS A 47 -6.14 8.32 -2.04
CA HIS A 47 -7.25 8.64 -2.92
C HIS A 47 -8.56 8.08 -2.38
N ALA A 48 -8.56 6.82 -1.92
CA ALA A 48 -9.72 6.14 -1.37
C ALA A 48 -10.33 6.87 -0.15
N HIS A 49 -9.51 7.58 0.64
CA HIS A 49 -10.00 8.38 1.76
C HIS A 49 -11.00 9.47 1.34
N ASN A 50 -10.89 9.98 0.11
CA ASN A 50 -11.78 11.02 -0.42
C ASN A 50 -13.01 10.46 -1.17
N LEU A 51 -13.14 9.14 -1.26
CA LEU A 51 -14.25 8.48 -1.95
C LEU A 51 -15.31 8.07 -0.93
N ASN A 52 -16.57 8.40 -1.23
CA ASN A 52 -17.72 8.00 -0.39
C ASN A 52 -18.20 6.57 -0.68
N ASN A 53 -17.67 5.95 -1.73
CA ASN A 53 -18.12 4.67 -2.24
C ASN A 53 -16.92 3.89 -2.81
N MET A 54 -17.04 2.57 -2.78
CA MET A 54 -16.03 1.68 -3.36
C MET A 54 -15.96 1.92 -4.87
N VAL A 55 -14.74 2.10 -5.37
CA VAL A 55 -14.46 2.28 -6.80
C VAL A 55 -13.46 1.23 -7.23
N ILE A 56 -13.77 0.55 -8.34
CA ILE A 56 -12.87 -0.40 -8.99
C ILE A 56 -12.45 0.20 -10.33
N PHE A 57 -11.15 0.46 -10.48
CA PHE A 57 -10.58 0.94 -11.73
C PHE A 57 -10.18 -0.26 -12.60
N LEU A 58 -10.89 -0.47 -13.70
CA LEU A 58 -10.59 -1.57 -14.65
C LEU A 58 -9.58 -1.17 -15.73
N GLU A 59 -9.35 0.12 -15.92
CA GLU A 59 -8.41 0.64 -16.91
C GLU A 59 -7.47 1.67 -16.26
N GLU A 60 -6.18 1.64 -16.62
CA GLU A 60 -5.18 2.57 -16.08
C GLU A 60 -5.58 4.03 -16.35
N LYS A 61 -6.22 4.33 -17.48
CA LYS A 61 -6.66 5.68 -17.84
C LYS A 61 -7.67 6.28 -16.85
N ASN A 62 -8.39 5.43 -16.10
CA ASN A 62 -9.40 5.83 -15.13
C ASN A 62 -8.77 6.13 -13.75
N LEU A 63 -7.51 5.77 -13.53
CA LEU A 63 -6.81 6.04 -12.28
C LEU A 63 -6.49 7.54 -12.12
N PRO A 64 -6.42 8.03 -10.87
CA PRO A 64 -5.89 9.36 -10.58
C PRO A 64 -4.52 9.59 -11.21
N THR A 65 -4.25 10.82 -11.62
CA THR A 65 -3.02 11.16 -12.35
C THR A 65 -1.75 10.83 -11.56
N GLU A 66 -1.72 11.05 -10.25
CA GLU A 66 -0.55 10.71 -9.43
C GLU A 66 -0.31 9.19 -9.38
N VAL A 67 -1.40 8.41 -9.26
CA VAL A 67 -1.33 6.94 -9.24
C VAL A 67 -0.82 6.39 -10.58
N ARG A 68 -1.29 6.94 -11.71
CA ARG A 68 -0.79 6.58 -13.04
C ARG A 68 0.71 6.87 -13.16
N GLY A 69 1.17 8.01 -12.64
CA GLY A 69 2.59 8.34 -12.59
C GLY A 69 3.41 7.28 -11.84
N ALA A 70 2.98 6.92 -10.63
CA ALA A 70 3.65 5.92 -9.81
C ALA A 70 3.68 4.53 -10.48
N ILE A 71 2.58 4.09 -11.09
CA ILE A 71 2.54 2.80 -11.83
C ILE A 71 3.54 2.78 -12.97
N ARG A 72 3.68 3.88 -13.72
CA ARG A 72 4.62 3.95 -14.85
C ARG A 72 6.06 3.85 -14.38
N ILE A 73 6.40 4.55 -13.31
CA ILE A 73 7.74 4.51 -12.72
C ILE A 73 8.05 3.11 -12.17
N ASP A 74 7.09 2.51 -11.46
CA ASP A 74 7.20 1.14 -10.95
C ASP A 74 7.42 0.13 -12.09
N ARG A 75 6.64 0.21 -13.18
CA ARG A 75 6.82 -0.65 -14.37
C ARG A 75 8.16 -0.46 -15.06
N MET A 76 8.70 0.75 -15.07
CA MET A 76 10.04 1.03 -15.61
C MET A 76 11.16 0.55 -14.68
N GLN A 77 10.83 0.09 -13.46
CA GLN A 77 11.78 -0.29 -12.42
C GLN A 77 12.77 0.84 -12.09
N ILE A 78 12.30 2.09 -12.19
CA ILE A 78 13.10 3.27 -11.87
C ILE A 78 12.84 3.62 -10.40
N PRO A 79 13.86 3.60 -9.53
CA PRO A 79 13.66 3.97 -8.13
C PRO A 79 13.40 5.48 -7.99
N ALA A 80 12.25 5.83 -7.42
CA ALA A 80 11.84 7.22 -7.16
C ALA A 80 12.31 7.70 -5.78
N PHE A 81 13.62 7.95 -5.64
CA PHE A 81 14.17 8.42 -4.37
C PHE A 81 13.72 9.85 -4.04
N ARG A 82 13.12 10.03 -2.86
CA ARG A 82 12.80 11.36 -2.33
C ARG A 82 13.95 11.89 -1.48
N ILE A 83 14.78 12.75 -2.08
CA ILE A 83 15.85 13.45 -1.35
C ILE A 83 15.27 14.69 -0.67
N ARG A 84 15.32 14.75 0.67
CA ARG A 84 15.05 15.98 1.41
C ARG A 84 16.38 16.68 1.68
N LEU A 85 16.62 17.79 0.99
CA LEU A 85 17.72 18.69 1.31
C LEU A 85 17.27 19.59 2.48
N ASN A 86 17.82 19.35 3.67
CA ASN A 86 17.69 20.28 4.77
C ASN A 86 18.75 21.37 4.56
N PHE A 87 18.35 22.55 4.11
CA PHE A 87 19.21 23.73 4.20
C PHE A 87 19.23 24.16 5.67
N LEU A 88 20.45 24.26 6.23
CA LEU A 88 20.72 24.74 7.60
C LEU A 88 20.42 26.24 7.74
#